data_AF-A0A928C5V2-F1
#
_entry.id   AF-A0A928C5V2-F1
#
_cell.length_a   1.000
_cell.length_b   1.000
_cell.length_c   1.000
_cell.angle_alpha   90.00
_cell.angle_beta   90.00
_cell.angle_gamma   90.00
#
_symmetry.space_group_name_H-M   'P 1'
#
loop_
_entity.id
_entity.type
_entity.pdbx_description
1 polymer ?
#
loop_
_entity_poly.entity_id
_entity_poly.type
_entity_poly.pdbx_seq_one_letter_code
_entity_poly.pdbx_strand_id
1 'polypeptide(L)'
;MWEIIINYIIEKWPFLALLVVVIIVTGVIVWRFAQWYNRFEKVEGKVDGLPCEKHDDLYPRIVKTEEKVKELPCLKHDEMFHDIKEQLVEIRTILTMKSPKVANTFSRKNSPRELNEAGLQLFEDVKGEEFLNQNKDIFLKGIDNKNPKTALDVEESALEVLFSLTDNDMFIRIKNWVYNSPTRKLFVDGKEKDYAITMNDVCFVLSLPLRNMYLDLHPELREMYDLF
;
A
#
# COMPACT_ATOMS: atom_id res chain seq x y z
N MET A 1 73.93 40.38 -45.58
CA MET A 1 73.71 40.54 -47.03
C MET A 1 72.25 40.85 -47.36
N TRP A 2 71.27 40.20 -46.73
CA TRP A 2 69.83 40.46 -46.93
C TRP A 2 69.35 41.85 -46.46
N GLU A 3 69.84 42.38 -45.35
CA GLU A 3 69.40 43.71 -44.86
C GLU A 3 69.77 44.88 -45.79
N ILE A 4 70.89 44.77 -46.50
CA ILE A 4 71.35 45.79 -47.45
C ILE A 4 70.43 45.83 -48.68
N ILE A 5 69.99 44.67 -49.16
CA ILE A 5 69.08 44.53 -50.31
C ILE A 5 67.69 45.06 -49.96
N ILE A 6 67.21 44.78 -48.74
CA ILE A 6 65.90 45.23 -48.27
C ILE A 6 65.86 46.76 -48.11
N ASN A 7 66.88 47.36 -47.50
CA ASN A 7 66.95 48.81 -47.34
C ASN A 7 67.05 49.53 -48.70
N TYR A 8 67.80 48.98 -49.67
CA TYR A 8 67.90 49.54 -51.01
C TYR A 8 66.55 49.53 -51.77
N ILE A 9 65.76 48.46 -51.62
CA ILE A 9 64.44 48.34 -52.27
C ILE A 9 63.42 49.30 -51.63
N ILE A 10 63.46 49.46 -50.31
CA ILE A 10 62.57 50.37 -49.56
C ILE A 10 62.85 51.85 -49.93
N GLU A 11 64.12 52.23 -50.10
CA GLU A 11 64.51 53.61 -50.38
C GLU A 11 64.24 54.02 -51.85
N LYS A 12 64.45 53.11 -52.81
CA LYS A 12 64.22 53.39 -54.25
C LYS A 12 62.77 53.16 -54.71
N TRP A 13 62.04 52.19 -54.15
CA TRP A 13 60.70 51.78 -54.61
C TRP A 13 59.75 51.42 -53.44
N PRO A 14 59.33 52.41 -52.62
CA PRO A 14 58.56 52.17 -51.40
C PRO A 14 57.21 51.48 -51.63
N PHE A 15 56.55 51.75 -52.77
CA PHE A 15 55.28 51.11 -53.13
C PHE A 15 55.41 49.60 -53.39
N LEU A 16 56.55 49.16 -53.95
CA LEU A 16 56.77 47.76 -54.31
C LEU A 16 57.04 46.92 -53.06
N ALA A 17 57.77 47.48 -52.09
CA ALA A 17 57.96 46.85 -50.78
C ALA A 17 56.63 46.71 -50.01
N LEU A 18 55.77 47.73 -50.04
CA LEU A 18 54.45 47.69 -49.40
C LEU A 18 53.56 46.59 -50.00
N LEU A 19 53.58 46.44 -51.33
CA LEU A 19 52.80 45.42 -52.04
C LEU A 19 53.23 44.01 -51.62
N VAL A 20 54.54 43.76 -51.50
CA VAL A 20 55.07 42.46 -51.04
C VAL A 20 54.64 42.15 -49.61
N VAL A 21 54.68 43.14 -48.70
CA VAL A 21 54.21 42.96 -47.32
C VAL A 21 52.71 42.65 -47.28
N VAL A 22 51.89 43.34 -48.07
CA VAL A 22 50.44 43.09 -48.14
C VAL A 22 50.17 41.66 -48.63
N ILE A 23 50.88 41.18 -49.66
CA ILE A 23 50.73 39.80 -50.15
C ILE A 23 51.05 38.81 -49.03
N ILE A 24 52.17 38.99 -48.32
CA ILE A 24 52.58 38.11 -47.22
C ILE A 24 51.52 38.10 -46.11
N VAL A 25 51.05 39.28 -45.70
CA VAL A 25 50.03 39.40 -44.64
C VAL A 25 48.72 38.73 -45.06
N THR A 26 48.25 38.96 -46.29
CA THR A 26 47.04 38.29 -46.80
C THR A 26 47.20 36.78 -46.88
N GLY A 27 48.37 36.28 -47.28
CA GLY A 27 48.68 34.85 -47.32
C GLY A 27 48.63 34.21 -45.93
N VAL A 28 49.21 34.88 -44.92
CA VAL A 28 49.20 34.40 -43.53
C VAL A 28 47.78 34.37 -42.96
N ILE A 29 46.96 35.38 -43.26
CA ILE A 29 45.55 35.43 -42.81
C ILE A 29 44.75 34.29 -43.45
N VAL A 30 44.85 34.08 -44.77
CA VAL A 30 44.15 32.99 -45.46
C VAL A 30 44.55 31.64 -44.91
N TRP A 31 45.85 31.41 -44.66
CA TRP A 31 46.34 30.17 -44.07
C TRP A 31 45.83 29.93 -42.64
N ARG A 32 45.77 30.98 -41.81
CA ARG A 32 45.20 30.91 -40.45
C ARG A 32 43.71 30.58 -40.48
N PHE A 33 42.94 31.20 -41.39
CA PHE A 33 41.52 30.91 -41.55
C PHE A 33 41.27 29.48 -42.04
N ALA A 34 42.07 28.96 -42.97
CA ALA A 34 41.97 27.57 -43.42
C ALA A 34 42.25 26.57 -42.28
N GLN A 35 43.27 26.84 -41.45
CA GLN A 35 43.53 26.00 -40.27
C GLN A 35 42.39 26.03 -39.24
N TRP A 36 41.74 27.19 -39.08
CA TRP A 36 40.61 27.34 -38.17
C TRP A 36 39.38 26.59 -38.69
N TYR A 37 39.04 26.75 -39.97
CA TYR A 37 37.93 26.04 -40.61
C TYR A 37 38.08 24.51 -40.50
N ASN A 38 39.27 23.98 -40.79
CA ASN A 38 39.55 22.55 -40.68
C ASN A 38 39.44 22.00 -39.24
N ARG A 39 39.51 22.85 -38.21
CA ARG A 39 39.27 22.44 -36.82
C ARG A 39 37.78 22.37 -36.50
N PHE A 40 36.98 23.29 -37.03
CA PHE A 40 35.52 23.26 -36.85
C PHE A 40 34.91 22.04 -37.53
N GLU A 41 35.32 21.72 -38.76
CA GLU A 41 34.84 20.53 -39.48
C GLU A 41 35.16 19.22 -38.72
N LYS A 42 36.32 19.15 -38.05
CA LYS A 42 36.68 18.00 -37.19
C LYS A 42 35.87 17.92 -35.89
N VAL A 43 35.33 19.03 -35.41
CA VAL A 43 34.47 19.04 -34.21
C VAL A 43 33.04 18.71 -34.61
N GLU A 44 32.52 19.28 -35.69
CA GLU A 44 31.22 18.89 -36.27
C GLU A 44 31.18 17.40 -36.59
N GLY A 45 32.18 16.85 -37.29
CA GLY A 45 32.24 15.42 -37.57
C GLY A 45 32.35 14.51 -36.34
N LYS A 46 32.80 15.04 -35.19
CA LYS A 46 32.79 14.30 -33.90
C LYS A 46 31.46 14.43 -33.17
N VAL A 47 30.78 15.56 -33.31
CA VAL A 47 29.45 15.79 -32.74
C VAL A 47 28.40 14.99 -33.51
N ASP A 48 28.52 14.92 -34.84
CA ASP A 48 27.69 14.09 -35.72
C ASP A 48 28.01 12.59 -35.58
N GLY A 49 29.24 12.26 -35.16
CA GLY A 49 29.68 10.89 -34.87
C GLY A 49 29.41 10.42 -33.44
N LEU A 50 28.79 11.25 -32.59
CA LEU A 50 28.31 10.78 -31.28
C LEU A 50 27.14 9.82 -31.52
N PRO A 51 27.19 8.58 -30.99
CA PRO A 51 26.09 7.64 -31.15
C PRO A 51 24.90 8.13 -30.30
N CYS A 52 24.01 8.90 -30.91
CA CYS A 52 22.64 9.13 -30.43
C CYS A 52 21.82 7.81 -30.41
N GLU A 53 22.34 6.76 -31.05
CA GLU A 53 21.76 5.42 -31.16
C GLU A 53 21.55 4.71 -29.81
N LYS A 54 22.31 5.06 -28.76
CA LYS A 54 22.14 4.50 -27.40
C LYS A 54 20.89 5.00 -26.67
N HIS A 55 20.13 5.94 -27.22
CA HIS A 55 18.84 6.34 -26.67
C HIS A 55 17.66 5.67 -27.40
N ASP A 56 17.85 5.24 -28.65
CA ASP A 56 16.82 4.62 -29.49
C ASP A 56 16.56 3.14 -29.14
N ASP A 57 17.54 2.44 -28.55
CA ASP A 57 17.40 1.06 -28.06
C ASP A 57 16.87 0.98 -26.61
N LEU A 58 17.02 2.06 -25.85
CA LEU A 58 16.54 2.23 -24.48
C LEU A 58 15.03 2.52 -24.45
N TYR A 59 14.52 3.35 -25.36
CA TYR A 59 13.10 3.66 -25.45
C TYR A 59 12.20 2.41 -25.59
N PRO A 60 12.42 1.48 -26.53
CA PRO A 60 11.59 0.27 -26.67
C PRO A 60 11.74 -0.69 -25.48
N ARG A 61 12.89 -0.68 -24.77
CA ARG A 61 13.07 -1.48 -23.55
C ARG A 61 12.27 -0.93 -22.38
N ILE A 62 12.24 0.40 -22.23
CA ILE A 62 11.45 1.08 -21.20
C ILE A 62 9.96 0.86 -21.47
N VAL A 63 9.50 1.06 -22.71
CA VAL A 63 8.10 0.80 -23.12
C VAL A 63 7.70 -0.65 -22.86
N LYS A 64 8.55 -1.61 -23.25
CA LYS A 64 8.30 -3.05 -23.00
C LYS A 64 8.29 -3.42 -21.53
N THR A 65 8.96 -2.64 -20.68
CA THR A 65 8.96 -2.85 -19.22
C THR A 65 7.73 -2.19 -18.59
N GLU A 66 7.33 -1.00 -19.04
CA GLU A 66 6.07 -0.34 -18.63
C GLU A 66 4.84 -1.16 -19.02
N GLU A 67 4.83 -1.80 -20.19
CA GLU A 67 3.78 -2.74 -20.58
C GLU A 67 3.69 -3.93 -19.61
N LYS A 68 4.82 -4.57 -19.29
CA LYS A 68 4.86 -5.69 -18.33
C LYS A 68 4.49 -5.29 -16.90
N VAL A 69 4.76 -4.03 -16.52
CA VAL A 69 4.41 -3.49 -15.20
C VAL A 69 2.92 -3.13 -15.13
N LYS A 70 2.30 -2.68 -16.23
CA LYS A 70 0.84 -2.51 -16.32
C LYS A 70 0.08 -3.84 -16.27
N GLU A 71 0.75 -4.95 -16.56
CA GLU A 71 0.22 -6.32 -16.43
C GLU A 71 0.26 -6.88 -14.99
N LEU A 72 0.72 -6.09 -14.00
CA LEU A 72 0.71 -6.44 -12.57
C LEU A 72 -0.13 -5.40 -11.79
N PRO A 73 -1.12 -5.79 -10.95
CA PRO A 73 -1.58 -7.13 -10.59
C PRO A 73 -2.69 -7.61 -11.54
N CYS A 74 -2.58 -8.87 -11.96
CA CYS A 74 -3.67 -9.52 -12.69
C CYS A 74 -4.86 -9.73 -11.74
N LEU A 75 -6.09 -9.65 -12.25
CA LEU A 75 -7.34 -9.91 -11.50
C LEU A 75 -7.27 -11.19 -10.64
N LYS A 76 -6.53 -12.20 -11.10
CA LYS A 76 -6.31 -13.46 -10.37
C LYS A 76 -5.53 -13.30 -9.06
N HIS A 77 -4.58 -12.35 -8.98
CA HIS A 77 -3.89 -12.09 -7.72
C HIS A 77 -4.81 -11.36 -6.75
N ASP A 78 -5.65 -10.42 -7.19
CA ASP A 78 -6.63 -9.77 -6.31
C ASP A 78 -7.66 -10.77 -5.76
N GLU A 79 -8.14 -11.69 -6.60
CA GLU A 79 -8.99 -12.82 -6.20
C GLU A 79 -8.26 -13.74 -5.21
N MET A 80 -7.00 -14.08 -5.46
CA MET A 80 -6.20 -14.91 -4.55
C MET A 80 -5.93 -14.20 -3.21
N PHE A 81 -5.66 -12.90 -3.23
CA PHE A 81 -5.50 -12.10 -2.01
C PHE A 81 -6.79 -12.02 -1.22
N HIS A 82 -7.95 -11.93 -1.89
CA HIS A 82 -9.24 -11.98 -1.26
C HIS A 82 -9.48 -13.34 -0.58
N ASP A 83 -9.24 -14.45 -1.28
CA ASP A 83 -9.37 -15.81 -0.73
C ASP A 83 -8.44 -16.03 0.48
N ILE A 84 -7.17 -15.60 0.38
CA ILE A 84 -6.24 -15.67 1.51
C ILE A 84 -6.75 -14.83 2.70
N LYS A 85 -7.30 -13.64 2.44
CA LYS A 85 -7.86 -12.79 3.50
C LYS A 85 -9.04 -13.47 4.18
N GLU A 86 -9.96 -14.07 3.43
CA GLU A 86 -11.09 -14.82 3.97
C GLU A 86 -10.61 -16.00 4.84
N GLN A 87 -9.67 -16.81 4.35
CA GLN A 87 -9.10 -17.92 5.12
C GLN A 87 -8.44 -17.45 6.43
N LEU A 88 -7.74 -16.31 6.41
CA LEU A 88 -7.14 -15.75 7.63
C LEU A 88 -8.20 -15.28 8.64
N VAL A 89 -9.31 -14.71 8.16
CA VAL A 89 -10.45 -14.34 9.00
C VAL A 89 -11.08 -15.58 9.62
N GLU A 90 -11.29 -16.64 8.85
CA GLU A 90 -11.83 -17.92 9.34
C GLU A 90 -10.91 -18.52 10.43
N ILE A 91 -9.60 -18.60 10.17
CA ILE A 91 -8.61 -19.09 11.14
C ILE A 91 -8.67 -18.26 12.44
N ARG A 92 -8.71 -16.93 12.32
CA ARG A 92 -8.80 -16.03 13.48
C ARG A 92 -10.08 -16.26 14.28
N THR A 93 -11.19 -16.50 13.61
CA THR A 93 -12.49 -16.80 14.21
C THR A 93 -12.40 -18.10 15.00
N ILE A 94 -11.94 -19.19 14.37
CA ILE A 94 -11.76 -20.50 15.01
C ILE A 94 -10.85 -20.39 16.23
N LEU A 95 -9.70 -19.73 16.10
CA LEU A 95 -8.76 -19.55 17.21
C LEU A 95 -9.39 -18.78 18.37
N THR A 96 -10.18 -17.76 18.09
CA THR A 96 -10.84 -16.95 19.12
C THR A 96 -11.93 -17.75 19.84
N MET A 97 -12.77 -18.49 19.10
CA MET A 97 -13.84 -19.31 19.68
C MET A 97 -13.30 -20.50 20.49
N LYS A 98 -12.24 -21.15 19.99
CA LYS A 98 -11.59 -22.27 20.68
C LYS A 98 -10.67 -21.81 21.81
N SER A 99 -10.28 -20.53 21.85
CA SER A 99 -9.46 -19.99 22.92
C SER A 99 -10.26 -19.96 24.22
N PRO A 100 -9.90 -20.79 25.23
CA PRO A 100 -10.60 -20.78 26.50
C PRO A 100 -10.45 -19.43 27.20
N LYS A 101 -9.40 -18.67 26.90
CA LYS A 101 -9.10 -17.41 27.55
C LYS A 101 -10.18 -16.36 27.32
N VAL A 102 -10.50 -16.04 26.06
CA VAL A 102 -11.47 -14.97 25.73
C VAL A 102 -12.87 -15.39 26.21
N ALA A 103 -13.27 -16.62 25.87
CA ALA A 103 -14.55 -17.19 26.23
C ALA A 103 -14.77 -17.21 27.76
N ASN A 104 -13.80 -17.66 28.55
CA ASN A 104 -13.93 -17.70 30.01
C ASN A 104 -13.85 -16.30 30.65
N THR A 105 -13.16 -15.35 30.01
CA THR A 105 -12.99 -14.00 30.56
C THR A 105 -14.25 -13.16 30.40
N PHE A 106 -14.95 -13.27 29.27
CA PHE A 106 -16.06 -12.36 28.93
C PHE A 106 -17.43 -13.04 28.78
N SER A 107 -17.51 -14.37 28.82
CA SER A 107 -18.79 -15.11 28.72
C SER A 107 -18.94 -16.18 29.79
N ARG A 108 -20.19 -16.58 30.04
CA ARG A 108 -20.53 -17.72 30.90
C ARG A 108 -20.65 -18.99 30.06
N LYS A 109 -20.25 -20.13 30.63
CA LYS A 109 -20.35 -21.49 30.03
C LYS A 109 -21.81 -22.03 30.03
N ASN A 110 -22.78 -21.20 29.63
CA ASN A 110 -24.12 -21.65 29.31
C ASN A 110 -24.28 -21.71 27.79
N SER A 111 -25.14 -22.61 27.30
CA SER A 111 -25.60 -22.61 25.91
C SER A 111 -27.06 -22.17 25.91
N PRO A 112 -27.43 -21.10 25.17
CA PRO A 112 -26.56 -20.21 24.41
C PRO A 112 -25.61 -19.41 25.31
N ARG A 113 -24.44 -19.03 24.78
CA ARG A 113 -23.45 -18.23 25.53
C ARG A 113 -23.99 -16.85 25.83
N GLU A 114 -23.73 -16.36 27.04
CA GLU A 114 -24.10 -15.01 27.46
C GLU A 114 -22.89 -14.28 28.03
N LEU A 115 -22.86 -12.96 27.86
CA LEU A 115 -21.83 -12.11 28.45
C LEU A 115 -21.88 -12.20 29.97
N ASN A 116 -20.71 -12.25 30.59
CA ASN A 116 -20.59 -12.07 32.04
C ASN A 116 -20.47 -10.57 32.37
N GLU A 117 -20.26 -10.22 33.64
CA GLU A 117 -20.14 -8.83 34.08
C GLU A 117 -19.00 -8.07 33.39
N ALA A 118 -17.84 -8.70 33.22
CA ALA A 118 -16.71 -8.11 32.50
C ALA A 118 -17.01 -7.91 31.01
N GLY A 119 -17.74 -8.86 30.40
CA GLY A 119 -18.20 -8.77 29.01
C GLY A 119 -19.20 -7.64 28.81
N LEU A 120 -20.16 -7.49 29.72
CA LEU A 120 -21.13 -6.39 29.71
C LEU A 120 -20.45 -5.03 29.90
N GLN A 121 -19.51 -4.93 30.83
CA GLN A 121 -18.74 -3.70 31.02
C GLN A 121 -17.95 -3.33 29.76
N LEU A 122 -17.26 -4.30 29.15
CA LEU A 122 -16.54 -4.07 27.89
C LEU A 122 -17.50 -3.63 26.77
N PHE A 123 -18.67 -4.26 26.68
CA PHE A 123 -19.71 -3.91 25.71
C PHE A 123 -20.19 -2.46 25.88
N GLU A 124 -20.41 -2.02 27.12
CA GLU A 124 -20.78 -0.65 27.44
C GLU A 124 -19.66 0.35 27.09
N ASP A 125 -18.42 0.04 27.46
CA ASP A 125 -17.28 0.94 27.25
C ASP A 125 -17.02 1.26 25.77
N VAL A 126 -17.22 0.28 24.88
CA VAL A 126 -17.07 0.47 23.42
C VAL A 126 -18.32 1.06 22.78
N LYS A 127 -19.36 1.33 23.57
CA LYS A 127 -20.71 1.69 23.11
C LYS A 127 -21.25 0.67 22.12
N GLY A 128 -21.20 -0.59 22.50
CA GLY A 128 -21.49 -1.74 21.65
C GLY A 128 -22.93 -1.73 21.13
N GLU A 129 -23.90 -1.35 21.96
CA GLU A 129 -25.30 -1.27 21.53
C GLU A 129 -25.51 -0.24 20.42
N GLU A 130 -25.00 0.98 20.62
CA GLU A 130 -25.05 2.05 19.61
C GLU A 130 -24.35 1.60 18.32
N PHE A 131 -23.17 0.98 18.44
CA PHE A 131 -22.40 0.48 17.31
C PHE A 131 -23.14 -0.57 16.49
N LEU A 132 -23.70 -1.59 17.16
CA LEU A 132 -24.42 -2.66 16.50
C LEU A 132 -25.69 -2.14 15.86
N ASN A 133 -26.45 -1.27 16.52
CA ASN A 133 -27.68 -0.70 15.97
C ASN A 133 -27.41 0.19 14.74
N GLN A 134 -26.35 1.01 14.78
CA GLN A 134 -25.98 1.88 13.64
C GLN A 134 -25.59 1.11 12.39
N ASN A 135 -25.04 -0.10 12.55
CA ASN A 135 -24.49 -0.89 11.44
C ASN A 135 -25.20 -2.24 11.27
N LYS A 136 -26.40 -2.36 11.85
CA LYS A 136 -27.15 -3.62 11.97
C LYS A 136 -27.34 -4.30 10.62
N ASP A 137 -27.81 -3.56 9.62
CA ASP A 137 -28.11 -4.11 8.30
C ASP A 137 -26.87 -4.68 7.61
N ILE A 138 -25.71 -4.03 7.78
CA ILE A 138 -24.43 -4.49 7.21
C ILE A 138 -24.04 -5.82 7.84
N PHE A 139 -24.15 -5.92 9.17
CA PHE A 139 -23.78 -7.13 9.90
C PHE A 139 -24.74 -8.28 9.63
N LEU A 140 -26.05 -8.04 9.70
CA LEU A 140 -27.06 -9.09 9.45
C LEU A 140 -26.95 -9.62 8.02
N LYS A 141 -26.80 -8.74 7.02
CA LYS A 141 -26.55 -9.15 5.64
C LYS A 141 -25.25 -9.96 5.50
N GLY A 142 -24.22 -9.61 6.26
CA GLY A 142 -22.98 -10.38 6.33
C GLY A 142 -23.22 -11.82 6.81
N ILE A 143 -24.09 -11.98 7.82
CA ILE A 143 -24.47 -13.30 8.35
C ILE A 143 -25.35 -14.04 7.34
N ASP A 144 -26.33 -13.37 6.71
CA ASP A 144 -27.18 -13.96 5.67
C ASP A 144 -26.36 -14.56 4.53
N ASN A 145 -25.31 -13.85 4.09
CA ASN A 145 -24.42 -14.30 3.02
C ASN A 145 -23.66 -15.59 3.38
N LYS A 146 -23.48 -15.88 4.68
CA LYS A 146 -22.88 -17.13 5.16
C LYS A 146 -23.87 -18.28 5.19
N ASN A 147 -25.18 -18.00 5.07
CA ASN A 147 -26.26 -18.98 5.04
C ASN A 147 -26.19 -20.00 6.21
N PRO A 148 -26.21 -19.52 7.46
CA PRO A 148 -26.12 -20.37 8.64
C PRO A 148 -27.33 -21.30 8.74
N LYS A 149 -27.11 -22.55 9.16
CA LYS A 149 -28.16 -23.57 9.29
C LYS A 149 -28.52 -23.88 10.73
N THR A 150 -27.63 -23.56 11.67
CA THR A 150 -27.82 -23.81 13.10
C THR A 150 -27.54 -22.56 13.91
N ALA A 151 -28.06 -22.50 15.15
CA ALA A 151 -27.71 -21.42 16.08
C ALA A 151 -26.20 -21.32 16.36
N LEU A 152 -25.48 -22.44 16.30
CA LEU A 152 -24.03 -22.45 16.40
C LEU A 152 -23.41 -21.77 15.17
N ASP A 153 -23.86 -22.10 13.96
CA ASP A 153 -23.39 -21.45 12.73
C ASP A 153 -23.62 -19.93 12.77
N VAL A 154 -24.73 -19.47 13.37
CA VAL A 154 -24.99 -18.04 13.57
C VAL A 154 -23.98 -17.42 14.55
N GLU A 155 -23.63 -18.11 15.64
CA GLU A 155 -22.60 -17.63 16.57
C GLU A 155 -21.23 -17.49 15.89
N GLU A 156 -20.83 -18.48 15.11
CA GLU A 156 -19.56 -18.45 14.36
C GLU A 156 -19.59 -17.35 13.29
N SER A 157 -20.67 -17.25 12.52
CA SER A 157 -20.85 -16.26 11.46
C SER A 157 -20.86 -14.83 12.01
N ALA A 158 -21.53 -14.58 13.15
CA ALA A 158 -21.58 -13.25 13.76
C ALA A 158 -20.17 -12.76 14.15
N LEU A 159 -19.33 -13.65 14.69
CA LEU A 159 -17.96 -13.32 15.02
C LEU A 159 -17.10 -13.11 13.78
N GLU A 160 -17.25 -13.99 12.78
CA GLU A 160 -16.50 -13.90 11.53
C GLU A 160 -16.78 -12.59 10.78
N VAL A 161 -18.05 -12.21 10.68
CA VAL A 161 -18.49 -10.96 10.04
C VAL A 161 -17.93 -9.73 10.76
N LEU A 162 -17.88 -9.75 12.09
CA LEU A 162 -17.23 -8.67 12.83
C LEU A 162 -15.73 -8.59 12.50
N PHE A 163 -15.04 -9.73 12.41
CA PHE A 163 -13.62 -9.77 12.06
C PHE A 163 -13.34 -9.29 10.63
N SER A 164 -14.14 -9.72 9.66
CA SER A 164 -13.95 -9.36 8.24
C SER A 164 -14.12 -7.86 8.01
N LEU A 165 -14.95 -7.20 8.83
CA LEU A 165 -15.22 -5.78 8.76
C LEU A 165 -14.32 -4.93 9.66
N THR A 166 -13.41 -5.52 10.44
CA THR A 166 -12.54 -4.74 11.33
C THR A 166 -11.72 -3.69 10.59
N ASP A 167 -11.38 -3.86 9.32
CA ASP A 167 -10.64 -2.86 8.54
C ASP A 167 -11.47 -1.63 8.15
N ASN A 168 -12.80 -1.73 8.18
CA ASN A 168 -13.72 -0.66 7.78
C ASN A 168 -13.67 0.54 8.75
N ASP A 169 -13.91 1.73 8.22
CA ASP A 169 -13.92 3.00 8.95
C ASP A 169 -14.90 3.03 10.13
N MET A 170 -16.00 2.26 10.06
CA MET A 170 -16.95 2.10 11.18
C MET A 170 -16.26 1.64 12.47
N PHE A 171 -15.16 0.88 12.39
CA PHE A 171 -14.40 0.41 13.54
C PHE A 171 -13.38 1.41 14.06
N ILE A 172 -13.13 2.56 13.40
CA ILE A 172 -12.10 3.54 13.81
C ILE A 172 -12.29 3.96 15.28
N ARG A 173 -13.53 4.25 15.70
CA ARG A 173 -13.82 4.63 17.09
C ARG A 173 -13.41 3.54 18.07
N ILE A 174 -13.75 2.29 17.77
CA ILE A 174 -13.44 1.13 18.60
C ILE A 174 -11.93 0.87 18.62
N LYS A 175 -11.25 0.93 17.47
CA LYS A 175 -9.79 0.80 17.37
C LYS A 175 -9.07 1.84 18.21
N ASN A 176 -9.50 3.11 18.10
CA ASN A 176 -8.95 4.20 18.89
C ASN A 176 -9.17 3.97 20.38
N TRP A 177 -10.34 3.47 20.78
CA TRP A 177 -10.60 3.12 22.16
C TRP A 177 -9.71 1.97 22.65
N VAL A 178 -9.57 0.88 21.88
CA VAL A 178 -8.73 -0.27 22.24
C VAL A 178 -7.26 0.15 22.37
N TYR A 179 -6.75 0.96 21.44
CA TYR A 179 -5.38 1.46 21.47
C TYR A 179 -5.07 2.28 22.73
N ASN A 180 -6.04 3.05 23.21
CA ASN A 180 -5.88 3.91 24.39
C ASN A 180 -6.42 3.29 25.69
N SER A 181 -6.98 2.08 25.63
CA SER A 181 -7.58 1.45 26.80
C SER A 181 -6.48 1.05 27.81
N PRO A 182 -6.63 1.40 29.10
CA PRO A 182 -5.70 0.92 30.11
C PRO A 182 -5.83 -0.59 30.29
N THR A 183 -4.76 -1.21 30.75
CA THR A 183 -4.79 -2.59 31.28
C THR A 183 -5.71 -2.64 32.49
N ARG A 184 -6.55 -3.67 32.56
CA ARG A 184 -7.53 -3.86 33.64
C ARG A 184 -7.25 -5.12 34.42
N LYS A 185 -7.64 -5.14 35.69
CA LYS A 185 -7.63 -6.37 36.47
C LYS A 185 -8.91 -7.15 36.20
N LEU A 186 -8.76 -8.31 35.55
CA LEU A 186 -9.87 -9.22 35.27
C LEU A 186 -9.59 -10.59 35.90
N PHE A 187 -10.65 -11.26 36.33
CA PHE A 187 -10.57 -12.64 36.77
C PHE A 187 -10.49 -13.57 35.56
N VAL A 188 -9.31 -14.16 35.33
CA VAL A 188 -9.05 -15.12 34.27
C VAL A 188 -8.58 -16.42 34.90
N ASP A 189 -9.30 -17.51 34.63
CA ASP A 189 -9.05 -18.85 35.19
C ASP A 189 -8.98 -18.86 36.74
N GLY A 190 -9.90 -18.12 37.37
CA GLY A 190 -10.02 -18.05 38.83
C GLY A 190 -8.94 -17.23 39.53
N LYS A 191 -8.12 -16.47 38.79
CA LYS A 191 -7.12 -15.54 39.34
C LYS A 191 -7.29 -14.15 38.76
N GLU A 192 -7.17 -13.14 39.59
CA GLU A 192 -7.09 -11.76 39.14
C GLU A 192 -5.75 -11.54 38.40
N LYS A 193 -5.81 -11.06 37.17
CA LYS A 193 -4.65 -10.79 36.32
C LYS A 193 -4.84 -9.48 35.58
N ASP A 194 -3.72 -8.82 35.35
CA ASP A 194 -3.66 -7.70 34.41
C ASP A 194 -3.96 -8.20 33.00
N TYR A 195 -4.99 -7.62 32.39
CA TYR A 195 -5.53 -7.98 31.10
C TYR A 195 -5.58 -6.74 30.20
N ALA A 196 -4.85 -6.79 29.09
CA ALA A 196 -4.92 -5.80 28.03
C ALA A 196 -6.03 -6.19 27.06
N ILE A 197 -7.02 -5.31 26.89
CA ILE A 197 -8.12 -5.54 25.96
C ILE A 197 -7.59 -5.46 24.52
N THR A 198 -8.00 -6.41 23.69
CA THR A 198 -7.62 -6.51 22.28
C THR A 198 -8.84 -6.38 21.38
N MET A 199 -8.61 -6.17 20.08
CA MET A 199 -9.69 -6.22 19.09
C MET A 199 -10.41 -7.57 19.05
N ASN A 200 -9.74 -8.68 19.38
CA ASN A 200 -10.37 -10.00 19.45
C ASN A 200 -11.40 -10.07 20.58
N ASP A 201 -11.07 -9.51 21.75
CA ASP A 201 -11.97 -9.46 22.89
C ASP A 201 -13.21 -8.63 22.57
N VAL A 202 -13.02 -7.48 21.92
CA VAL A 202 -14.13 -6.61 21.52
C VAL A 202 -15.02 -7.28 20.47
N CYS A 203 -14.45 -7.89 19.43
CA CYS A 203 -15.25 -8.59 18.42
C CYS A 203 -16.02 -9.77 19.02
N PHE A 204 -15.40 -10.53 19.93
CA PHE A 204 -16.08 -11.60 20.66
C PHE A 204 -17.24 -11.08 21.53
N VAL A 205 -17.03 -9.97 22.25
CA VAL A 205 -18.09 -9.39 23.07
C VAL A 205 -19.25 -8.85 22.23
N LEU A 206 -18.96 -8.22 21.09
CA LEU A 206 -19.97 -7.73 20.15
C LEU A 206 -20.71 -8.86 19.43
N SER A 207 -20.08 -10.02 19.23
CA SER A 207 -20.68 -11.11 18.47
C SER A 207 -21.86 -11.76 19.18
N LEU A 208 -21.86 -11.81 20.52
CA LEU A 208 -22.95 -12.44 21.28
C LEU A 208 -24.28 -11.65 21.18
N PRO A 209 -24.33 -10.32 21.39
CA PRO A 209 -25.53 -9.54 21.13
C PRO A 209 -25.93 -9.54 19.65
N LEU A 210 -24.97 -9.47 18.72
CA LEU A 210 -25.26 -9.54 17.28
C LEU A 210 -25.92 -10.87 16.88
N ARG A 211 -25.40 -12.00 17.40
CA ARG A 211 -26.01 -13.33 17.26
C ARG A 211 -27.45 -13.32 17.76
N ASN A 212 -27.69 -12.75 18.95
CA ASN A 212 -29.05 -12.68 19.51
C ASN A 212 -29.99 -11.88 18.60
N MET A 213 -29.55 -10.71 18.12
CA MET A 213 -30.31 -9.88 17.19
C MET A 213 -30.67 -10.64 15.90
N TYR A 214 -29.77 -11.47 15.38
CA TYR A 214 -30.04 -12.31 14.21
C TYR A 214 -31.04 -13.43 14.53
N LEU A 215 -30.81 -14.17 15.61
CA LEU A 215 -31.70 -15.26 16.03
C LEU A 215 -33.11 -14.79 16.44
N ASP A 216 -33.27 -13.53 16.87
CA ASP A 216 -34.58 -12.93 17.13
C ASP A 216 -35.37 -12.72 15.82
N LEU A 217 -34.68 -12.48 14.70
CA LEU A 217 -35.28 -12.34 13.37
C LEU A 217 -35.47 -13.69 12.67
N HIS A 218 -34.74 -14.72 13.10
CA HIS A 218 -34.75 -16.08 12.56
C HIS A 218 -35.06 -17.14 13.63
N PRO A 219 -36.29 -17.16 14.20
CA PRO A 219 -36.65 -18.11 15.26
C PRO A 219 -36.52 -19.58 14.83
N GLU A 220 -36.65 -19.89 13.53
CA GLU A 220 -36.49 -21.22 12.96
C GLU A 220 -35.12 -21.85 13.26
N LEU A 221 -34.09 -21.03 13.46
CA LEU A 221 -32.75 -21.49 13.80
C LEU A 221 -32.57 -21.77 15.31
N ARG A 222 -33.50 -21.27 16.16
CA ARG A 222 -33.54 -21.57 17.60
C ARG A 222 -34.21 -22.91 17.87
N GLU A 223 -35.32 -23.19 17.19
CA GLU A 223 -36.16 -24.38 17.45
C GLU A 223 -35.49 -25.71 17.05
N MET A 224 -34.45 -25.68 16.22
CA MET A 224 -33.70 -26.89 15.86
C MET A 224 -32.96 -27.52 17.06
N TYR A 225 -32.85 -26.80 18.18
CA TYR A 225 -32.25 -27.26 19.44
C TYR A 225 -33.21 -28.01 20.36
N ASP A 226 -34.53 -27.79 20.26
CA ASP A 226 -35.52 -28.34 21.20
C ASP A 226 -35.95 -29.78 20.85
N LEU A 227 -35.31 -30.39 19.85
CA LEU A 227 -35.57 -31.77 19.40
C LEU A 227 -34.63 -32.83 20.02
N PHE A 228 -33.76 -32.45 20.97
CA PHE A 228 -32.83 -33.36 21.64
C PHE A 228 -32.83 -33.23 23.16
#